data_AF-A0A930XBI6-F1
#
_entry.id   AF-A0A930XBI6-F1
#
_cell.length_a   1.000
_cell.length_b   1.000
_cell.length_c   1.000
_cell.angle_alpha   90.00
_cell.angle_beta   90.00
_cell.angle_gamma   90.00
#
_symmetry.space_group_name_H-M   'P 1'
#
loop_
_entity.id
_entity.type
_entity.pdbx_description
1 polymer ?
#
loop_
_entity_poly.entity_id
_entity_poly.type
_entity_poly.pdbx_seq_one_letter_code
_entity_poly.pdbx_strand_id
1 'polypeptide(L)'
;MLNTASLWKLRYSHWYKPVDEPILGYTILLPVPGDLPVFLKIALEICSTQKLDGLFEALVIPDQFVPGFAELLQTWQDKHYYPIRLINPNPLEQLISRYQNNPHNNHWLQLVRGVNTTRTTHVLLHDADLFITEDIFMKTHYETCKSENLACLGVSPVWDTWYKEQGINHIAATWEMMFNVDWMRSFHPWEHRGHDSEIAGKAHTFDTTLLPQCKTKPELIKYHQQEWGFIHFNYVICTYRWFQKSKGSFEDECFRILLIRLLINVFDTSSWKYQVPELDELIKGITDKNNAVTYVQQKTRSQYFEFRTKLQTLIDSQLLDSEKASILYDGADKFDKAFS
;
A
#
# COMPACT_ATOMS: atom_id res chain seq x y z
N MET A 1 -6.80 -5.87 -33.48
CA MET A 1 -6.70 -5.45 -32.07
C MET A 1 -5.23 -5.28 -31.75
N LEU A 2 -4.77 -4.06 -31.46
CA LEU A 2 -3.41 -3.85 -30.94
C LEU A 2 -3.29 -4.63 -29.63
N ASN A 3 -2.30 -5.51 -29.54
CA ASN A 3 -2.03 -6.27 -28.32
C ASN A 3 -1.74 -5.27 -27.19
N THR A 4 -2.57 -5.26 -26.14
CA THR A 4 -2.46 -4.30 -25.04
C THR A 4 -1.08 -4.32 -24.38
N ALA A 5 -0.37 -5.45 -24.43
CA ALA A 5 1.00 -5.59 -23.95
C ALA A 5 2.02 -4.69 -24.67
N SER A 6 1.86 -4.44 -25.97
CA SER A 6 2.80 -3.59 -26.74
C SER A 6 2.59 -2.09 -26.47
N LEU A 7 1.35 -1.69 -26.12
CA LEU A 7 1.01 -0.30 -25.84
C LEU A 7 1.69 0.21 -24.56
N TRP A 8 1.73 -0.60 -23.50
CA TRP A 8 2.40 -0.24 -22.25
C TRP A 8 3.90 -0.07 -22.43
N LYS A 9 4.55 -1.00 -23.15
CA LYS A 9 5.98 -0.93 -23.44
C LYS A 9 6.34 0.34 -24.21
N LEU A 10 5.50 0.74 -25.17
CA LEU A 10 5.72 1.97 -25.93
C LEU A 10 5.54 3.21 -25.05
N ARG A 11 4.39 3.31 -24.35
CA ARG A 11 4.01 4.49 -23.58
C ARG A 11 4.90 4.72 -22.36
N TYR A 12 5.34 3.65 -21.71
CA TYR A 12 6.17 3.67 -20.51
C TYR A 12 7.58 3.16 -20.80
N SER A 13 8.08 3.46 -22.00
CA SER A 13 9.46 3.16 -22.43
C SER A 13 10.50 4.03 -21.73
N HIS A 14 10.12 5.20 -21.21
CA HIS A 14 11.07 6.12 -20.58
C HIS A 14 10.43 6.80 -19.37
N TRP A 15 11.25 7.15 -18.38
CA TRP A 15 10.85 8.03 -17.29
C TRP A 15 10.71 9.47 -17.79
N TYR A 16 9.76 10.20 -17.23
CA TYR A 16 9.61 11.62 -17.53
C TYR A 16 10.65 12.43 -16.75
N LYS A 17 11.66 12.91 -17.48
CA LYS A 17 12.69 13.89 -17.10
C LYS A 17 13.63 13.44 -15.96
N PRO A 18 14.93 13.22 -16.23
CA PRO A 18 15.93 13.15 -15.16
C PRO A 18 15.94 14.48 -14.40
N VAL A 19 16.11 14.42 -13.08
CA VAL A 19 16.40 15.61 -12.28
C VAL A 19 17.89 15.87 -12.43
N ASP A 20 18.27 17.01 -13.01
CA ASP A 20 19.68 17.31 -13.34
C ASP A 20 20.59 17.25 -12.11
N GLU A 21 20.09 17.65 -10.94
CA GLU A 21 20.76 17.51 -9.65
C GLU A 21 19.78 16.94 -8.59
N PRO A 22 19.94 15.68 -8.17
CA PRO A 22 19.09 15.08 -7.16
C PRO A 22 19.38 15.67 -5.76
N ILE A 23 18.32 15.85 -4.98
CA ILE A 23 18.39 16.32 -3.59
C ILE A 23 18.79 15.14 -2.69
N LEU A 24 19.83 15.32 -1.88
CA LEU A 24 20.19 14.29 -0.91
C LEU A 24 19.08 14.12 0.13
N GLY A 25 18.55 12.91 0.25
CA GLY A 25 17.45 12.60 1.17
C GLY A 25 16.56 11.51 0.59
N TYR A 26 15.36 11.39 1.15
CA TYR A 26 14.32 10.54 0.61
C TYR A 26 12.95 11.24 0.53
N THR A 27 12.14 10.78 -0.41
CA THR A 27 10.73 11.11 -0.55
C THR A 27 9.90 9.90 -0.12
N ILE A 28 8.85 10.10 0.66
CA ILE A 28 7.85 9.04 0.90
C ILE A 28 6.85 9.08 -0.25
N LEU A 29 6.64 7.95 -0.92
CA LEU A 29 5.48 7.77 -1.79
C LEU A 29 4.37 7.15 -0.96
N LEU A 30 3.20 7.78 -0.99
CA LEU A 30 1.97 7.32 -0.36
C LEU A 30 0.94 6.99 -1.44
N PRO A 31 1.01 5.79 -2.07
CA PRO A 31 -0.06 5.28 -2.89
C PRO A 31 -1.29 5.05 -2.03
N VAL A 32 -2.38 5.76 -2.31
CA VAL A 32 -3.60 5.66 -1.50
C VAL A 32 -4.84 5.44 -2.37
N PRO A 33 -5.86 4.73 -1.87
CA PRO A 33 -7.17 4.68 -2.49
C PRO A 33 -7.87 6.05 -2.36
N GLY A 34 -8.10 6.75 -3.48
CA GLY A 34 -8.60 8.13 -3.45
C GLY A 34 -10.01 8.29 -2.87
N ASP A 35 -10.81 7.22 -2.87
CA ASP A 35 -12.18 7.15 -2.31
C ASP A 35 -12.22 6.57 -0.90
N LEU A 36 -11.07 6.16 -0.36
CA LEU A 36 -10.95 5.58 0.97
C LEU A 36 -9.88 6.34 1.79
N PRO A 37 -10.08 7.66 2.02
CA PRO A 37 -9.06 8.53 2.59
C PRO A 37 -8.67 8.21 4.04
N VAL A 38 -9.41 7.37 4.75
CA VAL A 38 -9.01 6.81 6.05
C VAL A 38 -7.58 6.23 6.00
N PHE A 39 -7.17 5.58 4.92
CA PHE A 39 -5.81 5.04 4.79
C PHE A 39 -4.75 6.13 4.60
N LEU A 40 -5.11 7.24 3.96
CA LEU A 40 -4.21 8.38 3.92
C LEU A 40 -4.04 9.00 5.32
N LYS A 41 -5.11 9.06 6.12
CA LYS A 41 -5.03 9.52 7.52
C LYS A 41 -4.10 8.64 8.34
N ILE A 42 -4.31 7.32 8.28
CA ILE A 42 -3.49 6.34 9.00
C ILE A 42 -2.03 6.50 8.58
N ALA A 43 -1.75 6.47 7.27
CA ALA A 43 -0.38 6.59 6.77
C ALA A 43 0.30 7.90 7.21
N LEU A 44 -0.40 9.03 7.15
CA LEU A 44 0.14 10.32 7.60
C LEU A 44 0.37 10.37 9.11
N GLU A 45 -0.55 9.80 9.90
CA GLU A 45 -0.39 9.71 11.35
C GLU A 45 0.82 8.85 11.71
N ILE A 46 0.99 7.69 11.08
CA ILE A 46 2.16 6.83 11.25
C ILE A 46 3.44 7.54 10.80
N CYS A 47 3.44 8.21 9.64
CA CYS A 47 4.60 8.98 9.19
C CYS A 47 4.97 10.10 10.19
N SER A 48 4.00 10.67 10.91
CA SER A 48 4.24 11.76 11.86
C SER A 48 4.96 11.32 13.13
N THR A 49 4.90 10.03 13.48
CA THR A 49 5.62 9.48 14.63
C THR A 49 7.08 9.17 14.32
N GLN A 50 7.47 9.17 13.04
CA GLN A 50 8.80 8.78 12.58
C GLN A 50 9.83 9.91 12.72
N LYS A 51 11.09 9.54 12.93
CA LYS A 51 12.21 10.47 12.78
C LYS A 51 12.31 10.95 11.33
N LEU A 52 12.44 12.27 11.18
CA LEU A 52 12.41 12.96 9.88
C LEU A 52 13.80 13.12 9.24
N ASP A 53 14.85 12.55 9.82
CA ASP A 53 16.22 12.69 9.34
C ASP A 53 16.35 12.23 7.89
N GLY A 54 16.66 13.18 6.99
CA GLY A 54 16.77 12.91 5.55
C GLY A 54 15.44 12.91 4.79
N LEU A 55 14.29 13.04 5.46
CA LEU A 55 13.00 13.20 4.79
C LEU A 55 12.92 14.57 4.12
N PHE A 56 12.62 14.57 2.82
CA PHE A 56 12.43 15.81 2.06
C PHE A 56 10.94 16.16 1.90
N GLU A 57 10.12 15.21 1.49
CA GLU A 57 8.68 15.41 1.28
C GLU A 57 7.93 14.07 1.29
N ALA A 58 6.61 14.13 1.46
CA ALA A 58 5.70 13.03 1.18
C ALA A 58 4.85 13.35 -0.06
N LEU A 59 4.80 12.43 -1.02
CA LEU A 59 3.94 12.50 -2.19
C LEU A 59 2.72 11.63 -1.97
N VAL A 60 1.56 12.27 -1.83
CA VAL A 60 0.25 11.62 -1.79
C VAL A 60 -0.21 11.36 -3.20
N ILE A 61 -0.39 10.10 -3.56
CA ILE A 61 -0.63 9.69 -4.94
C ILE A 61 -1.92 8.85 -4.97
N PRO A 62 -3.10 9.45 -5.11
CA PRO A 62 -4.34 8.68 -5.15
C PRO A 62 -4.42 7.83 -6.42
N ASP A 63 -5.07 6.67 -6.33
CA ASP A 63 -5.26 5.78 -7.48
C ASP A 63 -6.29 6.30 -8.50
N GLN A 64 -7.21 7.15 -8.05
CA GLN A 64 -8.21 7.83 -8.85
C GLN A 64 -8.42 9.26 -8.36
N PHE A 65 -8.90 10.12 -9.25
CA PHE A 65 -9.31 11.47 -8.86
C PHE A 65 -10.67 11.40 -8.13
N VAL A 66 -10.74 11.98 -6.93
CA VAL A 66 -11.98 12.11 -6.16
C VAL A 66 -12.16 13.56 -5.73
N PRO A 67 -13.30 14.20 -6.07
CA PRO A 67 -13.61 15.55 -5.59
C PRO A 67 -13.59 15.62 -4.06
N GLY A 68 -13.08 16.71 -3.48
CA GLY A 68 -12.98 16.87 -2.03
C GLY A 68 -11.68 16.31 -1.42
N PHE A 69 -10.92 15.48 -2.15
CA PHE A 69 -9.71 14.84 -1.62
C PHE A 69 -8.57 15.85 -1.36
N ALA A 70 -8.45 16.87 -2.21
CA ALA A 70 -7.42 17.89 -2.05
C ALA A 70 -7.71 18.79 -0.84
N GLU A 71 -8.98 19.16 -0.66
CA GLU A 71 -9.47 19.92 0.49
C GLU A 71 -9.24 19.15 1.79
N LEU A 72 -9.49 17.84 1.76
CA LEU A 72 -9.23 16.95 2.88
C LEU A 72 -7.73 16.92 3.23
N LEU A 73 -6.85 16.78 2.23
CA LEU A 73 -5.39 16.81 2.44
C LEU A 73 -4.90 18.13 3.02
N GLN A 74 -5.47 19.26 2.60
CA GLN A 74 -5.09 20.58 3.10
C GLN A 74 -5.23 20.67 4.62
N THR A 75 -6.27 20.04 5.20
CA THR A 75 -6.48 20.02 6.65
C THR A 75 -5.42 19.24 7.44
N TRP A 76 -4.65 18.39 6.77
CA TRP A 76 -3.57 17.61 7.38
C TRP A 76 -2.21 18.25 7.17
N GLN A 77 -1.99 18.91 6.03
CA GLN A 77 -0.73 19.62 5.77
C GLN A 77 -0.32 20.54 6.92
N ASP A 78 -1.27 21.24 7.55
CA ASP A 78 -1.01 22.16 8.66
C ASP A 78 -0.53 21.47 9.95
N LYS A 79 -0.64 20.14 10.04
CA LYS A 79 -0.26 19.34 11.21
C LYS A 79 1.11 18.66 11.08
N HIS A 80 1.73 18.69 9.91
CA HIS A 80 2.99 18.01 9.65
C HIS A 80 4.14 19.00 9.42
N TYR A 81 5.33 18.65 9.91
CA TYR A 81 6.52 19.50 9.82
C TYR A 81 7.28 19.38 8.49
N TYR A 82 6.84 18.47 7.61
CA TYR A 82 7.44 18.25 6.29
C TYR A 82 6.43 18.52 5.17
N PRO A 83 6.90 18.93 3.97
CA PRO A 83 6.04 19.15 2.82
C PRO A 83 5.26 17.88 2.43
N ILE A 84 3.95 18.03 2.23
CA ILE A 84 3.10 16.99 1.65
C ILE A 84 2.54 17.52 0.34
N ARG A 85 2.64 16.75 -0.74
CA ARG A 85 2.15 17.15 -2.06
C ARG A 85 1.23 16.11 -2.68
N LEU A 86 0.12 16.59 -3.24
CA LEU A 86 -0.83 15.77 -3.98
C LEU A 86 -0.41 15.61 -5.44
N ILE A 87 -0.27 14.38 -5.91
CA ILE A 87 0.04 14.04 -7.30
C ILE A 87 -1.13 13.26 -7.90
N ASN A 88 -2.05 14.01 -8.50
CA ASN A 88 -3.27 13.46 -9.08
C ASN A 88 -3.00 12.61 -10.34
N PRO A 89 -3.80 11.56 -10.58
CA PRO A 89 -3.77 10.81 -11.84
C PRO A 89 -4.18 11.71 -13.01
N ASN A 90 -3.44 11.64 -14.12
CA ASN A 90 -3.83 12.36 -15.33
C ASN A 90 -5.11 11.73 -15.96
N PRO A 91 -5.85 12.48 -16.81
CA PRO A 91 -7.12 11.99 -17.35
C PRO A 91 -7.02 10.65 -18.10
N LEU A 92 -5.90 10.39 -18.75
CA LEU A 92 -5.70 9.17 -19.52
C LEU A 92 -5.42 7.96 -18.62
N GLU A 93 -4.67 8.15 -17.55
CA GLU A 93 -4.50 7.13 -16.50
C GLU A 93 -5.83 6.82 -15.82
N GLN A 94 -6.66 7.83 -15.53
CA GLN A 94 -7.99 7.59 -14.98
C GLN A 94 -8.85 6.74 -15.93
N LEU A 95 -8.77 7.00 -17.23
CA LEU A 95 -9.46 6.20 -18.24
C LEU A 95 -8.97 4.75 -18.21
N ILE A 96 -7.65 4.55 -18.21
CA ILE A 96 -7.01 3.24 -18.11
C ILE A 96 -7.47 2.50 -16.85
N SER A 97 -7.36 3.13 -15.69
CA SER A 97 -7.70 2.53 -14.40
C SER A 97 -9.15 2.08 -14.36
N ARG A 98 -10.07 2.89 -14.91
CA ARG A 98 -11.49 2.53 -15.03
C ARG A 98 -11.73 1.32 -15.94
N TYR A 99 -11.04 1.25 -17.08
CA TYR A 99 -11.24 0.15 -18.05
C TYR A 99 -10.57 -1.16 -17.64
N GLN A 100 -9.32 -1.11 -17.20
CA GLN A 100 -8.59 -2.31 -16.80
C GLN A 100 -9.09 -2.84 -15.46
N ASN A 101 -9.53 -1.92 -14.60
CA ASN A 101 -10.12 -2.23 -13.32
C ASN A 101 -9.30 -3.28 -12.55
N ASN A 102 -7.99 -3.08 -12.47
CA ASN A 102 -7.05 -4.00 -11.83
C ASN A 102 -6.24 -3.23 -10.77
N PRO A 103 -6.39 -3.55 -9.46
CA PRO A 103 -5.70 -2.85 -8.37
C PRO A 103 -4.16 -2.81 -8.55
N HIS A 104 -3.55 -3.86 -9.09
CA HIS A 104 -2.10 -3.90 -9.32
C HIS A 104 -1.64 -2.89 -10.37
N ASN A 105 -2.44 -2.66 -11.42
CA ASN A 105 -2.13 -1.63 -12.41
C ASN A 105 -2.26 -0.22 -11.80
N ASN A 106 -3.23 0.00 -10.91
CA ASN A 106 -3.39 1.27 -10.20
C ASN A 106 -2.15 1.57 -9.34
N HIS A 107 -1.72 0.59 -8.54
CA HIS A 107 -0.52 0.70 -7.72
C HIS A 107 0.73 1.02 -8.54
N TRP A 108 0.94 0.30 -9.65
CA TRP A 108 2.06 0.59 -10.56
C TRP A 108 2.00 2.00 -11.15
N LEU A 109 0.83 2.50 -11.56
CA LEU A 109 0.69 3.88 -12.04
C LEU A 109 1.01 4.91 -10.95
N GLN A 110 0.63 4.64 -9.69
CA GLN A 110 0.99 5.49 -8.55
C GLN A 110 2.51 5.52 -8.36
N LEU A 111 3.18 4.36 -8.39
CA LEU A 111 4.64 4.26 -8.35
C LEU A 111 5.28 5.09 -9.47
N VAL A 112 4.82 4.94 -10.70
CA VAL A 112 5.37 5.68 -11.85
C VAL A 112 5.21 7.20 -11.67
N ARG A 113 4.05 7.67 -11.20
CA ARG A 113 3.83 9.10 -10.89
C ARG A 113 4.79 9.59 -9.82
N GLY A 114 4.96 8.81 -8.75
CA GLY A 114 5.88 9.13 -7.66
C GLY A 114 7.33 9.24 -8.10
N VAL A 115 7.83 8.23 -8.83
CA VAL A 115 9.22 8.19 -9.33
C VAL A 115 9.48 9.28 -10.37
N ASN A 116 8.51 9.64 -11.22
CA ASN A 116 8.66 10.77 -12.14
C ASN A 116 8.68 12.13 -11.42
N THR A 117 8.08 12.21 -10.23
CA THR A 117 7.90 13.48 -9.52
C THR A 117 9.02 13.73 -8.50
N THR A 118 9.52 12.68 -7.87
CA THR A 118 10.54 12.80 -6.83
C THR A 118 11.83 13.42 -7.38
N ARG A 119 12.46 14.22 -6.51
CA ARG A 119 13.74 14.86 -6.75
C ARG A 119 14.84 14.35 -5.84
N THR A 120 14.54 13.45 -4.91
CA THR A 120 15.50 12.95 -3.95
C THR A 120 16.33 11.80 -4.50
N THR A 121 17.44 11.48 -3.85
CA THR A 121 18.27 10.32 -4.21
C THR A 121 17.61 8.99 -3.86
N HIS A 122 16.74 8.97 -2.86
CA HIS A 122 16.04 7.77 -2.40
C HIS A 122 14.54 7.98 -2.31
N VAL A 123 13.80 6.89 -2.28
CA VAL A 123 12.35 6.89 -2.08
C VAL A 123 11.97 5.76 -1.14
N LEU A 124 11.09 6.06 -0.17
CA LEU A 124 10.35 5.05 0.58
C LEU A 124 8.99 4.85 -0.09
N LEU A 125 8.73 3.65 -0.61
CA LEU A 125 7.37 3.22 -0.95
C LEU A 125 6.72 2.73 0.34
N HIS A 126 5.74 3.49 0.83
CA HIS A 126 5.05 3.20 2.09
C HIS A 126 3.65 2.65 1.84
N ASP A 127 3.32 1.52 2.47
CA ASP A 127 1.96 0.96 2.38
C ASP A 127 1.00 1.72 3.28
N ALA A 128 -0.18 2.05 2.77
CA ALA A 128 -1.11 2.93 3.47
C ALA A 128 -1.87 2.24 4.61
N ASP A 129 -1.86 0.90 4.65
CA ASP A 129 -2.44 0.07 5.71
C ASP A 129 -1.39 -0.53 6.67
N LEU A 130 -0.16 0.01 6.63
CA LEU A 130 0.94 -0.38 7.50
C LEU A 130 0.98 0.48 8.78
N PHE A 131 1.02 -0.20 9.92
CA PHE A 131 1.29 0.40 11.22
C PHE A 131 2.72 0.06 11.64
N ILE A 132 3.52 1.08 11.94
CA ILE A 132 4.95 0.96 12.29
C ILE A 132 5.11 1.35 13.76
N THR A 133 5.54 0.42 14.62
CA THR A 133 5.69 0.69 16.06
C THR A 133 6.99 1.42 16.42
N GLU A 134 8.04 1.22 15.63
CA GLU A 134 9.35 1.81 15.88
C GLU A 134 9.49 3.21 15.24
N ASP A 135 9.86 4.22 16.03
CA ASP A 135 9.93 5.62 15.57
C ASP A 135 11.17 5.93 14.69
N ILE A 136 12.18 5.06 14.71
CA ILE A 136 13.42 5.19 13.92
C ILE A 136 13.40 4.40 12.60
N PHE A 137 12.28 3.76 12.27
CA PHE A 137 12.18 2.82 11.15
C PHE A 137 12.55 3.47 9.80
N MET A 138 11.91 4.59 9.45
CA MET A 138 12.13 5.25 8.16
C MET A 138 13.54 5.81 8.03
N LYS A 139 14.05 6.40 9.12
CA LYS A 139 15.44 6.87 9.22
C LYS A 139 16.42 5.72 8.96
N THR A 140 16.24 4.59 9.64
CA THR A 140 17.16 3.46 9.50
C THR A 140 17.10 2.84 8.10
N HIS A 141 15.91 2.79 7.48
CA HIS A 141 15.76 2.38 6.09
C HIS A 141 16.61 3.23 5.14
N TYR A 142 16.50 4.54 5.28
CA TYR A 142 17.24 5.49 4.46
C TYR A 142 18.75 5.39 4.71
N GLU A 143 19.19 5.42 5.97
CA GLU A 143 20.61 5.39 6.34
C GLU A 143 21.28 4.08 5.93
N THR A 144 20.59 2.94 6.06
CA THR A 144 21.09 1.63 5.60
C THR A 144 21.24 1.60 4.08
N CYS A 145 20.19 1.99 3.35
CA CYS A 145 20.22 2.00 1.88
C CYS A 145 21.34 2.90 1.34
N LYS A 146 21.52 4.08 1.96
CA LYS A 146 22.56 5.05 1.59
C LYS A 146 23.97 4.56 1.93
N SER A 147 24.21 4.09 3.16
CA SER A 147 25.55 3.73 3.64
C SER A 147 26.11 2.49 2.95
N GLU A 148 25.23 1.53 2.61
CA GLU A 148 25.61 0.30 1.93
C GLU A 148 25.48 0.40 0.40
N ASN A 149 25.05 1.55 -0.13
CA ASN A 149 24.83 1.79 -1.55
C ASN A 149 23.90 0.74 -2.19
N LEU A 150 22.79 0.44 -1.53
CA LEU A 150 21.81 -0.53 -2.01
C LEU A 150 20.97 0.03 -3.16
N ALA A 151 20.58 -0.86 -4.06
CA ALA A 151 19.55 -0.63 -5.05
C ALA A 151 18.17 -0.50 -4.37
N CYS A 152 17.84 -1.46 -3.51
CA CYS A 152 16.68 -1.39 -2.64
C CYS A 152 16.84 -2.19 -1.35
N LEU A 153 16.03 -1.80 -0.36
CA LEU A 153 15.93 -2.39 0.95
C LEU A 153 14.45 -2.56 1.30
N GLY A 154 13.98 -3.81 1.34
CA GLY A 154 12.64 -4.14 1.80
C GLY A 154 12.60 -4.60 3.25
N VAL A 155 11.40 -4.87 3.73
CA VAL A 155 11.16 -5.33 5.11
C VAL A 155 11.05 -6.84 5.25
N SER A 156 10.87 -7.57 4.15
CA SER A 156 10.74 -9.03 4.13
C SER A 156 11.16 -9.61 2.77
N PRO A 157 11.53 -10.91 2.71
CA PRO A 157 11.69 -11.59 1.43
C PRO A 157 10.34 -11.72 0.69
N VAL A 158 10.40 -11.88 -0.63
CA VAL A 158 9.20 -12.23 -1.40
C VAL A 158 8.68 -13.61 -0.99
N TRP A 159 7.36 -13.73 -0.81
CA TRP A 159 6.69 -14.96 -0.38
C TRP A 159 6.55 -16.05 -1.46
N ASP A 160 6.66 -15.69 -2.73
CA ASP A 160 6.51 -16.62 -3.85
C ASP A 160 7.69 -17.58 -3.88
N THR A 161 7.41 -18.87 -3.63
CA THR A 161 8.43 -19.92 -3.55
C THR A 161 9.14 -20.18 -4.87
N TRP A 162 8.53 -19.77 -6.00
CA TRP A 162 9.11 -19.94 -7.33
C TRP A 162 10.52 -19.33 -7.41
N TYR A 163 10.74 -18.15 -6.83
CA TYR A 163 12.06 -17.50 -6.84
C TYR A 163 13.12 -18.36 -6.16
N LYS A 164 12.79 -18.89 -4.98
CA LYS A 164 13.69 -19.78 -4.21
C LYS A 164 13.97 -21.07 -4.96
N GLU A 165 12.96 -21.65 -5.62
CA GLU A 165 13.11 -22.85 -6.46
C GLU A 165 14.03 -22.62 -7.67
N GLN A 166 14.11 -21.38 -8.17
CA GLN A 166 15.06 -20.99 -9.21
C GLN A 166 16.43 -20.52 -8.67
N GLY A 167 16.66 -20.60 -7.35
CA GLY A 167 17.91 -20.17 -6.71
C GLY A 167 18.05 -18.64 -6.53
N ILE A 168 16.96 -17.90 -6.72
CA ILE A 168 16.91 -16.44 -6.58
C ILE A 168 16.44 -16.10 -5.16
N ASN A 169 17.38 -15.79 -4.26
CA ASN A 169 17.10 -15.62 -2.82
C ASN A 169 17.24 -14.17 -2.32
N HIS A 170 17.59 -13.24 -3.20
CA HIS A 170 17.89 -11.85 -2.83
C HIS A 170 16.71 -10.89 -2.99
N ILE A 171 15.56 -11.34 -3.51
CA ILE A 171 14.42 -10.48 -3.82
C ILE A 171 13.67 -10.09 -2.56
N ALA A 172 13.41 -8.79 -2.41
CA ALA A 172 12.60 -8.24 -1.34
C ALA A 172 11.15 -8.03 -1.79
N ALA A 173 10.21 -8.19 -0.85
CA ALA A 173 8.82 -7.83 -1.06
C ALA A 173 8.68 -6.31 -1.27
N THR A 174 7.69 -5.91 -2.07
CA THR A 174 7.57 -4.53 -2.57
C THR A 174 6.45 -3.71 -1.92
N TRP A 175 5.82 -4.24 -0.88
CA TRP A 175 4.76 -3.53 -0.13
C TRP A 175 5.33 -2.41 0.75
N GLU A 176 6.50 -2.59 1.35
CA GLU A 176 7.25 -1.52 2.04
C GLU A 176 8.72 -1.63 1.64
N MET A 177 9.23 -0.62 0.92
CA MET A 177 10.57 -0.70 0.32
C MET A 177 11.21 0.68 0.13
N MET A 178 12.44 0.83 0.64
CA MET A 178 13.32 1.95 0.29
C MET A 178 14.08 1.60 -0.99
N PHE A 179 14.22 2.53 -1.93
CA PHE A 179 15.03 2.31 -3.13
C PHE A 179 15.79 3.55 -3.58
N ASN A 180 16.92 3.32 -4.23
CA ASN A 180 17.69 4.33 -4.91
C ASN A 180 16.96 4.73 -6.22
N VAL A 181 16.77 6.04 -6.43
CA VAL A 181 16.01 6.56 -7.57
C VAL A 181 16.74 6.32 -8.89
N ASP A 182 18.07 6.37 -8.93
CA ASP A 182 18.84 6.10 -10.15
C ASP A 182 18.76 4.62 -10.54
N TRP A 183 18.79 3.71 -9.55
CA TRP A 183 18.54 2.29 -9.79
C TRP A 183 17.15 2.08 -10.39
N MET A 184 16.10 2.63 -9.77
CA MET A 184 14.73 2.55 -10.27
C MET A 184 14.65 3.10 -11.72
N ARG A 185 15.36 4.20 -12.00
CA ARG A 185 15.37 4.84 -13.33
C ARG A 185 16.24 4.13 -14.36
N SER A 186 17.09 3.18 -13.96
CA SER A 186 17.94 2.39 -14.87
C SER A 186 17.17 1.33 -15.66
N PHE A 187 15.96 0.99 -15.22
CA PHE A 187 15.02 0.11 -15.92
C PHE A 187 13.91 0.93 -16.58
N HIS A 188 13.23 0.38 -17.58
CA HIS A 188 12.08 1.05 -18.16
C HIS A 188 10.88 1.02 -17.19
N PRO A 189 10.04 2.08 -17.10
CA PRO A 189 8.91 2.08 -16.18
C PRO A 189 7.94 0.90 -16.38
N TRP A 190 7.79 0.38 -17.61
CA TRP A 190 6.97 -0.81 -17.87
C TRP A 190 7.54 -2.10 -17.25
N GLU A 191 8.84 -2.20 -16.99
CA GLU A 191 9.46 -3.37 -16.35
C GLU A 191 9.10 -3.48 -14.88
N HIS A 192 8.69 -2.37 -14.26
CA HIS A 192 8.18 -2.33 -12.89
C HIS A 192 6.71 -2.72 -12.77
N ARG A 193 6.01 -2.93 -13.90
CA ARG A 193 4.60 -3.34 -13.90
C ARG A 193 4.49 -4.83 -13.61
N GLY A 194 3.36 -5.28 -13.06
CA GLY A 194 3.02 -6.70 -13.05
C GLY A 194 2.86 -7.26 -14.48
N HIS A 195 3.70 -8.22 -14.89
CA HIS A 195 3.64 -8.82 -16.24
C HIS A 195 4.40 -10.14 -16.35
N ASP A 196 4.04 -10.93 -17.38
CA ASP A 196 4.79 -12.12 -17.76
C ASP A 196 6.10 -11.75 -18.45
N SER A 197 7.20 -12.36 -18.00
CA SER A 197 8.51 -12.21 -18.59
C SER A 197 9.33 -13.48 -18.37
N GLU A 198 10.59 -13.45 -18.77
CA GLU A 198 11.53 -14.56 -18.63
C GLU A 198 12.80 -14.11 -17.91
N ILE A 199 13.27 -14.94 -16.98
CA ILE A 199 14.60 -14.82 -16.37
C ILE A 199 15.31 -16.18 -16.49
N ALA A 200 16.54 -16.18 -17.00
CA ALA A 200 17.35 -17.39 -17.20
C ALA A 200 16.61 -18.54 -17.94
N GLY A 201 15.80 -18.25 -18.97
CA GLY A 201 15.07 -19.28 -19.72
C GLY A 201 13.78 -19.77 -19.06
N LYS A 202 13.34 -19.13 -17.97
CA LYS A 202 12.14 -19.53 -17.21
C LYS A 202 11.09 -18.42 -17.22
N ALA A 203 9.92 -18.74 -17.77
CA ALA A 203 8.78 -17.84 -17.77
C ALA A 203 8.17 -17.72 -16.38
N HIS A 204 7.77 -16.51 -16.00
CA HIS A 204 7.13 -16.22 -14.72
C HIS A 204 6.32 -14.91 -14.80
N THR A 205 5.27 -14.81 -13.99
CA THR A 205 4.49 -13.58 -13.83
C THR A 205 5.11 -12.77 -12.69
N PHE A 206 5.81 -11.69 -13.03
CA PHE A 206 6.45 -10.83 -12.04
C PHE A 206 5.44 -9.84 -11.48
N ASP A 207 5.42 -9.65 -10.17
CA ASP A 207 4.73 -8.53 -9.53
C ASP A 207 5.55 -7.24 -9.64
N THR A 208 5.00 -6.13 -9.15
CA THR A 208 5.61 -4.80 -9.23
C THR A 208 7.07 -4.81 -8.78
N THR A 209 7.97 -4.35 -9.66
CA THR A 209 9.42 -4.21 -9.44
C THR A 209 10.20 -5.53 -9.24
N LEU A 210 9.57 -6.71 -9.26
CA LEU A 210 10.28 -7.98 -9.04
C LEU A 210 11.20 -8.37 -10.21
N LEU A 211 10.84 -8.04 -11.46
CA LEU A 211 11.70 -8.28 -12.62
C LEU A 211 13.01 -7.44 -12.55
N PRO A 212 12.96 -6.12 -12.35
CA PRO A 212 14.15 -5.31 -12.07
C PRO A 212 15.02 -5.86 -10.92
N GLN A 213 14.41 -6.32 -9.83
CA GLN A 213 15.17 -6.94 -8.74
C GLN A 213 15.91 -8.22 -9.18
N CYS A 214 15.28 -9.07 -10.00
CA CYS A 214 15.92 -10.28 -10.55
C CYS A 214 17.10 -9.96 -11.49
N LYS A 215 17.04 -8.83 -12.19
CA LYS A 215 18.13 -8.35 -13.08
C LYS A 215 19.23 -7.61 -12.34
N THR A 216 19.02 -7.27 -11.08
CA THR A 216 19.97 -6.52 -10.25
C THR A 216 20.93 -7.49 -9.56
N LYS A 217 22.17 -7.05 -9.36
CA LYS A 217 23.17 -7.85 -8.64
C LYS A 217 22.69 -8.16 -7.21
N PRO A 218 22.77 -9.41 -6.74
CA PRO A 218 22.23 -9.80 -5.44
C PRO A 218 22.72 -8.97 -4.26
N GLU A 219 23.98 -8.55 -4.26
CA GLU A 219 24.59 -7.77 -3.17
C GLU A 219 24.01 -6.36 -3.00
N LEU A 220 23.28 -5.85 -4.01
CA LEU A 220 22.64 -4.53 -3.98
C LEU A 220 21.20 -4.58 -3.44
N ILE A 221 20.65 -5.77 -3.17
CA ILE A 221 19.29 -5.92 -2.67
C ILE A 221 19.36 -6.58 -1.31
N LYS A 222 18.69 -5.97 -0.34
CA LYS A 222 18.55 -6.54 1.01
C LYS A 222 17.12 -6.44 1.49
N TYR A 223 16.87 -7.17 2.56
CA TYR A 223 15.76 -6.94 3.44
C TYR A 223 16.25 -7.00 4.88
N HIS A 224 15.54 -6.33 5.77
CA HIS A 224 15.89 -6.30 7.18
C HIS A 224 15.87 -7.69 7.81
N GLN A 225 16.89 -7.95 8.64
CA GLN A 225 16.99 -9.18 9.41
C GLN A 225 16.35 -9.05 10.80
N GLN A 226 16.20 -7.81 11.27
CA GLN A 226 15.52 -7.49 12.52
C GLN A 226 14.02 -7.34 12.27
N GLU A 227 13.21 -7.74 13.25
CA GLU A 227 11.79 -7.40 13.28
C GLU A 227 11.63 -5.93 13.65
N TRP A 228 10.99 -5.15 12.78
CA TRP A 228 10.81 -3.70 12.96
C TRP A 228 9.47 -3.31 13.61
N GLY A 229 8.77 -4.29 14.17
CA GLY A 229 7.47 -4.08 14.81
C GLY A 229 6.44 -3.50 13.84
N PHE A 230 5.82 -4.37 13.06
CA PHE A 230 4.79 -3.97 12.11
C PHE A 230 3.48 -4.68 12.37
N ILE A 231 2.40 -3.95 12.10
CA ILE A 231 1.08 -4.54 11.98
C ILE A 231 0.58 -4.20 10.60
N HIS A 232 0.70 -5.15 9.68
CA HIS A 232 0.34 -4.96 8.27
C HIS A 232 -0.87 -5.82 7.91
N PHE A 233 -2.00 -5.22 7.54
CA PHE A 233 -3.18 -5.96 7.10
C PHE A 233 -3.16 -6.19 5.59
N ASN A 234 -2.44 -7.23 5.15
CA ASN A 234 -2.27 -7.56 3.74
C ASN A 234 -3.58 -7.55 2.93
N TYR A 235 -3.53 -6.97 1.73
CA TYR A 235 -4.58 -6.98 0.70
C TYR A 235 -5.86 -6.20 1.04
N VAL A 236 -5.87 -5.32 2.05
CA VAL A 236 -7.07 -4.58 2.44
C VAL A 236 -7.60 -3.71 1.31
N ILE A 237 -6.73 -2.91 0.69
CA ILE A 237 -7.11 -2.03 -0.43
C ILE A 237 -7.56 -2.85 -1.65
N CYS A 238 -6.87 -3.94 -1.98
CA CYS A 238 -7.27 -4.84 -3.06
C CYS A 238 -8.66 -5.46 -2.82
N THR A 239 -8.92 -5.91 -1.59
CA THR A 239 -10.21 -6.50 -1.20
C THR A 239 -11.34 -5.47 -1.30
N TYR A 240 -11.10 -4.24 -0.87
CA TYR A 240 -12.06 -3.15 -1.07
C TYR A 240 -12.39 -2.93 -2.54
N ARG A 241 -11.38 -2.91 -3.41
CA ARG A 241 -11.60 -2.77 -4.86
C ARG A 241 -12.40 -3.94 -5.42
N TRP A 242 -12.21 -5.17 -4.94
CA TRP A 242 -13.05 -6.31 -5.36
C TRP A 242 -14.48 -6.20 -4.84
N PHE A 243 -14.66 -5.77 -3.59
CA PHE A 243 -15.98 -5.47 -3.02
C PHE A 243 -16.74 -4.46 -3.87
N GLN A 244 -16.12 -3.33 -4.25
CA GLN A 244 -16.77 -2.31 -5.09
C GLN A 244 -17.21 -2.82 -6.47
N LYS A 245 -16.58 -3.88 -6.97
CA LYS A 245 -16.92 -4.50 -8.27
C LYS A 245 -18.00 -5.57 -8.15
N SER A 246 -18.24 -6.06 -6.94
CA SER A 246 -19.27 -7.07 -6.70
C SER A 246 -20.64 -6.49 -7.07
N LYS A 247 -21.44 -7.28 -7.79
CA LYS A 247 -22.80 -6.88 -8.23
C LYS A 247 -23.89 -7.44 -7.30
N GLY A 248 -23.50 -8.02 -6.18
CA GLY A 248 -24.35 -8.72 -5.22
C GLY A 248 -23.58 -8.91 -3.92
N SER A 249 -23.98 -9.89 -3.11
CA SER A 249 -23.30 -10.19 -1.85
C SER A 249 -21.82 -10.52 -2.05
N PHE A 250 -20.98 -9.90 -1.21
CA PHE A 250 -19.54 -10.09 -1.19
C PHE A 250 -19.13 -10.82 0.10
N GLU A 251 -18.59 -12.03 -0.03
CA GLU A 251 -18.05 -12.76 1.11
C GLU A 251 -16.70 -12.16 1.51
N ASP A 252 -16.63 -11.55 2.69
CA ASP A 252 -15.41 -10.94 3.21
C ASP A 252 -14.56 -12.00 3.94
N GLU A 253 -13.93 -12.89 3.16
CA GLU A 253 -13.27 -14.12 3.64
C GLU A 253 -12.25 -13.90 4.77
N CYS A 254 -11.66 -12.71 4.87
CA CYS A 254 -10.66 -12.37 5.90
C CYS A 254 -11.03 -11.10 6.69
N PHE A 255 -12.32 -10.73 6.73
CA PHE A 255 -12.83 -9.61 7.55
C PHE A 255 -12.16 -8.25 7.25
N ARG A 256 -11.74 -8.02 6.00
CA ARG A 256 -11.05 -6.79 5.59
C ARG A 256 -12.02 -5.63 5.38
N ILE A 257 -13.24 -5.88 4.93
CA ILE A 257 -14.29 -4.86 4.86
C ILE A 257 -14.73 -4.46 6.27
N LEU A 258 -14.83 -5.44 7.19
CA LEU A 258 -15.01 -5.17 8.62
C LEU A 258 -13.87 -4.31 9.16
N LEU A 259 -12.61 -4.68 8.91
CA LEU A 259 -11.45 -3.88 9.32
C LEU A 259 -11.55 -2.44 8.84
N ILE A 260 -11.82 -2.24 7.55
CA ILE A 260 -11.92 -0.89 6.97
C ILE A 260 -12.99 -0.09 7.70
N ARG A 261 -14.17 -0.65 7.96
CA ARG A 261 -15.24 0.03 8.71
C ARG A 261 -14.79 0.40 10.13
N LEU A 262 -14.15 -0.53 10.83
CA LEU A 262 -13.63 -0.25 12.17
C LEU A 262 -12.59 0.87 12.15
N LEU A 263 -11.68 0.88 11.17
CA LEU A 263 -10.70 1.95 10.98
C LEU A 263 -11.34 3.29 10.61
N ILE A 264 -12.39 3.30 9.77
CA ILE A 264 -13.16 4.52 9.46
C ILE A 264 -13.72 5.12 10.75
N ASN A 265 -14.35 4.30 11.60
CA ASN A 265 -14.95 4.77 12.85
C ASN A 265 -13.92 5.37 13.83
N VAL A 266 -12.68 4.91 13.76
CA VAL A 266 -11.58 5.36 14.64
C VAL A 266 -10.88 6.61 14.10
N PHE A 267 -10.52 6.61 12.81
CA PHE A 267 -9.64 7.63 12.23
C PHE A 267 -10.41 8.72 11.47
N ASP A 268 -11.67 8.48 11.10
CA ASP A 268 -12.43 9.43 10.29
C ASP A 268 -13.67 10.01 10.97
N THR A 269 -13.51 11.24 11.48
CA THR A 269 -14.59 12.09 12.00
C THR A 269 -15.13 13.09 10.98
N SER A 270 -14.68 13.03 9.72
CA SER A 270 -15.18 13.90 8.64
C SER A 270 -16.55 13.44 8.14
N SER A 271 -17.19 14.26 7.30
CA SER A 271 -18.43 13.91 6.62
C SER A 271 -18.21 13.12 5.32
N TRP A 272 -17.02 12.53 5.13
CA TRP A 272 -16.72 11.73 3.94
C TRP A 272 -17.67 10.54 3.83
N LYS A 273 -18.26 10.36 2.65
CA LYS A 273 -19.20 9.26 2.40
C LYS A 273 -18.46 8.05 1.85
N TYR A 274 -18.33 7.03 2.68
CA TYR A 274 -17.74 5.76 2.32
C TYR A 274 -18.75 4.83 1.64
N GLN A 275 -18.29 4.00 0.70
CA GLN A 275 -19.09 2.91 0.13
C GLN A 275 -19.07 1.63 1.00
N VAL A 276 -18.23 1.61 2.02
CA VAL A 276 -18.16 0.53 3.00
C VAL A 276 -19.47 0.55 3.80
N PRO A 277 -20.17 -0.58 4.03
CA PRO A 277 -21.39 -0.58 4.85
C PRO A 277 -21.13 -0.18 6.31
N GLU A 278 -22.15 0.30 7.01
CA GLU A 278 -22.05 0.61 8.44
C GLU A 278 -21.91 -0.67 9.28
N LEU A 279 -21.41 -0.56 10.53
CA LEU A 279 -21.13 -1.73 11.36
C LEU A 279 -22.37 -2.61 11.58
N ASP A 280 -23.53 -2.01 11.82
CA ASP A 280 -24.79 -2.75 12.01
C ASP A 280 -25.23 -3.48 10.73
N GLU A 281 -24.89 -2.95 9.54
CA GLU A 281 -25.12 -3.63 8.27
C GLU A 281 -24.16 -4.79 8.09
N LEU A 282 -22.89 -4.65 8.47
CA LEU A 282 -21.93 -5.75 8.44
C LEU A 282 -22.35 -6.89 9.40
N ILE A 283 -22.85 -6.56 10.59
CA ILE A 283 -23.35 -7.54 11.57
C ILE A 283 -24.50 -8.37 10.97
N LYS A 284 -25.43 -7.76 10.21
CA LYS A 284 -26.51 -8.52 9.54
C LYS A 284 -25.96 -9.58 8.58
N GLY A 285 -24.81 -9.30 7.95
CA GLY A 285 -24.12 -10.21 7.03
C GLY A 285 -23.61 -11.51 7.64
N ILE A 286 -23.58 -11.63 8.98
CA ILE A 286 -23.22 -12.86 9.69
C ILE A 286 -24.26 -13.96 9.41
N THR A 287 -25.54 -13.59 9.29
CA THR A 287 -26.66 -14.53 9.11
C THR A 287 -27.42 -14.33 7.79
N ASP A 288 -27.49 -13.10 7.27
CA ASP A 288 -28.20 -12.80 6.03
C ASP A 288 -27.28 -12.93 4.82
N LYS A 289 -27.45 -14.02 4.08
CA LYS A 289 -26.73 -14.31 2.83
C LYS A 289 -27.00 -13.32 1.70
N ASN A 290 -28.04 -12.48 1.81
CA ASN A 290 -28.38 -11.47 0.79
C ASN A 290 -27.84 -10.09 1.15
N ASN A 291 -27.18 -9.94 2.31
CA ASN A 291 -26.57 -8.68 2.70
C ASN A 291 -25.44 -8.30 1.73
N ALA A 292 -25.12 -7.01 1.65
CA ALA A 292 -24.07 -6.51 0.74
C ALA A 292 -22.71 -7.15 1.03
N VAL A 293 -22.40 -7.37 2.31
CA VAL A 293 -21.21 -8.09 2.77
C VAL A 293 -21.65 -9.24 3.65
N THR A 294 -21.07 -10.42 3.45
CA THR A 294 -21.45 -11.66 4.14
C THR A 294 -20.27 -12.36 4.80
N TYR A 295 -20.57 -13.15 5.84
CA TYR A 295 -19.62 -13.98 6.59
C TYR A 295 -20.17 -15.40 6.84
N VAL A 296 -20.97 -15.89 5.90
CA VAL A 296 -21.78 -17.11 6.08
C VAL A 296 -21.01 -18.38 5.81
N GLN A 297 -19.90 -18.31 5.06
CA GLN A 297 -19.14 -19.50 4.69
C GLN A 297 -18.30 -20.00 5.86
N GLN A 298 -18.26 -21.32 6.07
CA GLN A 298 -17.46 -21.94 7.14
C GLN A 298 -15.97 -21.57 7.04
N LYS A 299 -15.44 -21.48 5.81
CA LYS A 299 -14.05 -21.05 5.57
C LYS A 299 -13.83 -19.63 6.11
N THR A 300 -14.68 -18.67 5.76
CA THR A 300 -14.64 -17.30 6.30
C THR A 300 -14.71 -17.33 7.82
N ARG A 301 -15.65 -18.08 8.40
CA ARG A 301 -15.79 -18.14 9.86
C ARG A 301 -14.54 -18.66 10.58
N SER A 302 -13.81 -19.59 9.96
CA SER A 302 -12.55 -20.10 10.50
C SER A 302 -11.42 -19.05 10.54
N GLN A 303 -11.49 -18.00 9.72
CA GLN A 303 -10.50 -16.93 9.65
C GLN A 303 -10.72 -15.84 10.72
N TYR A 304 -11.87 -15.84 11.40
CA TYR A 304 -12.22 -14.77 12.34
C TYR A 304 -11.23 -14.66 13.51
N PHE A 305 -10.78 -15.80 14.04
CA PHE A 305 -9.82 -15.82 15.14
C PHE A 305 -8.49 -15.16 14.76
N GLU A 306 -7.97 -15.44 13.56
CA GLU A 306 -6.73 -14.84 13.07
C GLU A 306 -6.89 -13.33 12.89
N PHE A 307 -7.98 -12.90 12.25
CA PHE A 307 -8.33 -11.49 12.11
C PHE A 307 -8.40 -10.78 13.47
N ARG A 308 -9.16 -11.34 14.42
CA ARG A 308 -9.41 -10.73 15.74
C ARG A 308 -8.13 -10.67 16.57
N THR A 309 -7.27 -11.68 16.48
CA THR A 309 -5.96 -11.70 17.16
C THR A 309 -5.07 -10.58 16.64
N LYS A 310 -4.99 -10.42 15.31
CA LYS A 310 -4.18 -9.37 14.70
C LYS A 310 -4.72 -7.96 15.00
N LEU A 311 -6.05 -7.80 15.02
CA LEU A 311 -6.69 -6.56 15.44
C LEU A 311 -6.39 -6.25 16.91
N GLN A 312 -6.37 -7.26 17.78
CA GLN A 312 -6.01 -7.09 19.18
C GLN A 312 -4.56 -6.60 19.33
N THR A 313 -3.63 -7.11 18.52
CA THR A 313 -2.25 -6.61 18.50
C THR A 313 -2.21 -5.11 18.20
N LEU A 314 -3.05 -4.60 17.28
CA LEU A 314 -3.13 -3.15 17.01
C LEU A 314 -3.66 -2.38 18.21
N ILE A 315 -4.74 -2.87 18.84
CA ILE A 315 -5.33 -2.26 20.04
C ILE A 315 -4.30 -2.17 21.17
N ASP A 316 -3.48 -3.21 21.35
CA ASP A 316 -2.50 -3.31 22.45
C ASP A 316 -1.16 -2.63 22.13
N SER A 317 -0.91 -2.24 20.88
CA SER A 317 0.39 -1.76 20.39
C SER A 317 0.83 -0.38 20.89
N GLN A 318 -0.04 0.36 21.58
CA GLN A 318 0.16 1.76 21.97
C GLN A 318 0.32 2.74 20.80
N LEU A 319 0.14 2.29 19.55
CA LEU A 319 0.11 3.16 18.37
C LEU A 319 -1.16 4.03 18.30
N LEU A 320 -2.22 3.57 18.95
CA LEU A 320 -3.46 4.29 19.10
C LEU A 320 -3.48 4.99 20.45
N ASP A 321 -3.95 6.23 20.50
CA ASP A 321 -4.31 6.84 21.77
C ASP A 321 -5.46 6.06 22.45
N SER A 322 -5.67 6.32 23.75
CA SER A 322 -6.66 5.57 24.55
C SER A 322 -8.09 5.69 24.02
N GLU A 323 -8.43 6.82 23.39
CA GLU A 323 -9.77 7.04 22.83
C GLU A 323 -9.95 6.18 21.58
N LYS A 324 -9.00 6.23 20.64
CA LYS A 324 -8.99 5.42 19.42
C LYS A 324 -8.98 3.92 19.72
N ALA A 325 -8.16 3.48 20.67
CA ALA A 325 -8.11 2.09 21.10
C ALA A 325 -9.47 1.63 21.67
N SER A 326 -10.13 2.48 22.48
CA SER A 326 -11.47 2.19 23.02
C SER A 326 -12.53 2.08 21.92
N ILE A 327 -12.56 3.01 20.97
CA ILE A 327 -13.51 2.98 19.84
C ILE A 327 -13.32 1.71 19.01
N LEU A 328 -12.06 1.34 18.73
CA LEU A 328 -11.73 0.15 17.96
C LEU A 328 -12.17 -1.12 18.69
N TYR A 329 -11.88 -1.19 20.00
CA TYR A 329 -12.27 -2.29 20.86
C TYR A 329 -13.79 -2.45 20.93
N ASP A 330 -14.53 -1.37 21.19
CA ASP A 330 -15.99 -1.39 21.29
C ASP A 330 -16.66 -1.81 19.97
N GLY A 331 -16.09 -1.38 18.84
CA GLY A 331 -16.55 -1.80 17.51
C GLY A 331 -16.33 -3.29 17.27
N ALA A 332 -15.16 -3.81 17.65
CA ALA A 332 -14.86 -5.23 17.55
C ALA A 332 -15.75 -6.08 18.48
N ASP A 333 -15.93 -5.66 19.74
CA ASP A 333 -16.75 -6.35 20.74
C ASP A 333 -18.23 -6.46 20.32
N LYS A 334 -18.79 -5.42 19.67
CA LYS A 334 -20.14 -5.48 19.10
C LYS A 334 -20.26 -6.56 18.02
N PHE A 335 -19.24 -6.69 17.16
CA PHE A 335 -19.22 -7.74 16.15
C PHE A 335 -19.00 -9.13 16.80
N ASP A 336 -18.09 -9.24 17.77
CA ASP A 336 -17.80 -10.46 18.54
C ASP A 336 -19.09 -11.07 19.11
N LYS A 337 -19.92 -10.26 19.78
CA LYS A 337 -21.20 -10.67 20.38
C LYS A 337 -22.23 -11.23 19.39
N ALA A 338 -22.19 -10.74 18.14
CA ALA A 338 -23.10 -11.21 17.10
C ALA A 338 -22.52 -12.41 16.33
N PHE A 339 -21.20 -12.55 16.34
CA PHE A 339 -20.49 -13.60 15.61
C PHE A 339 -20.40 -14.92 16.39
N SER A 340 -20.35 -14.83 17.72
CA SER A 340 -20.21 -15.93 18.68
C SER A 340 -21.30 -16.99 18.62
#